data_AF-A0A9E6PMB9-F1
#
_entry.id   AF-A0A9E6PMB9-F1
#
_cell.length_a   1.000
_cell.length_b   1.000
_cell.length_c   1.000
_cell.angle_alpha   90.00
_cell.angle_beta   90.00
_cell.angle_gamma   90.00
#
_symmetry.space_group_name_H-M   'P 1'
#
loop_
_entity.id
_entity.type
_entity.pdbx_description
1 polymer ?
#
loop_
_entity_poly.entity_id
_entity_poly.type
_entity_poly.pdbx_seq_one_letter_code
_entity_poly.pdbx_strand_id
1 'polypeptide(L)'
;MAAKKGKPPFMALTAEQESEACHKIKRFMEDRFELDLGSFEAAEILELFTREIAPHYYNRAIFDVQTHLKERFESIESDLWALEKD
;
A
#
# COMPACT_ATOMS: atom_id res chain seq x y z
N MET A 1 2.08 7.04 -29.51
CA MET A 1 2.19 5.86 -28.64
C MET A 1 1.04 5.93 -27.64
N ALA A 2 0.14 4.94 -27.66
CA ALA A 2 -1.05 4.95 -26.82
C ALA A 2 -0.66 4.60 -25.38
N ALA A 3 -0.88 5.52 -24.44
CA ALA A 3 -0.85 5.21 -23.03
C ALA A 3 -1.85 4.07 -22.77
N LYS A 4 -1.36 2.91 -22.32
CA LYS A 4 -2.23 1.88 -21.74
C LYS A 4 -2.96 2.56 -20.59
N LYS A 5 -4.24 2.87 -20.77
CA LYS A 5 -5.13 3.30 -19.69
C LYS A 5 -5.22 2.13 -18.70
N GLY A 6 -4.28 2.11 -17.75
CA GLY A 6 -4.28 1.20 -16.63
C GLY A 6 -5.57 1.38 -15.84
N LYS A 7 -6.09 0.28 -15.27
CA LYS A 7 -7.26 0.26 -14.39
C LYS A 7 -7.24 1.47 -13.42
N PRO A 8 -8.42 2.02 -13.05
CA PRO A 8 -8.49 3.10 -12.07
C PRO A 8 -7.71 2.70 -10.80
N PRO A 9 -7.03 3.66 -10.14
CA PRO A 9 -6.16 3.34 -9.02
C PRO A 9 -7.03 2.73 -7.91
N PHE A 10 -6.86 1.43 -7.68
CA PHE A 10 -7.55 0.69 -6.61
C PHE A 10 -7.09 1.16 -5.20
N MET A 11 -6.21 2.17 -5.15
CA MET A 11 -5.45 2.62 -3.99
C MET A 11 -5.38 4.16 -3.95
N ALA A 12 -6.47 4.83 -4.36
CA ALA A 12 -6.57 6.27 -4.25
C ALA A 12 -6.66 6.70 -2.77
N LEU A 13 -5.87 7.70 -2.40
CA LEU A 13 -5.96 8.36 -1.10
C LEU A 13 -7.14 9.35 -1.09
N THR A 14 -7.68 9.66 0.09
CA THR A 14 -8.59 10.80 0.22
C THR A 14 -7.83 12.11 0.01
N ALA A 15 -8.52 13.19 -0.37
CA ALA A 15 -7.87 14.50 -0.55
C ALA A 15 -7.13 14.98 0.73
N GLU A 16 -7.66 14.64 1.90
CA GLU A 16 -7.00 14.93 3.18
C GLU A 16 -5.72 14.11 3.36
N GLN A 17 -5.75 12.82 3.05
CA GLN A 17 -4.57 11.95 3.09
C GLN A 17 -3.52 12.36 2.06
N GLU A 18 -3.92 12.76 0.86
CA GLU A 18 -3.00 13.29 -0.16
C GLU A 18 -2.34 14.59 0.32
N SER A 19 -3.13 15.51 0.88
CA SER A 19 -2.60 16.77 1.44
C SER A 19 -1.59 16.50 2.57
N GLU A 20 -1.92 15.59 3.49
CA GLU A 20 -1.04 15.22 4.59
C GLU A 20 0.25 14.54 4.08
N ALA A 21 0.14 13.65 3.10
CA ALA A 21 1.28 12.99 2.48
C ALA A 21 2.20 13.97 1.75
N CYS A 22 1.64 14.89 0.96
CA CYS A 22 2.39 15.96 0.31
C CYS A 22 3.11 16.86 1.33
N HIS A 23 2.44 17.22 2.43
CA HIS A 23 3.06 18.00 3.50
C HIS A 23 4.24 17.25 4.15
N LYS A 24 4.09 15.94 4.39
CA LYS A 24 5.19 15.10 4.91
C LYS A 24 6.37 15.03 3.94
N ILE A 25 6.10 14.88 2.64
CA ILE A 25 7.14 14.88 1.59
C ILE A 25 7.89 16.22 1.60
N LYS A 26 7.16 17.34 1.56
CA LYS A 26 7.76 18.68 1.61
C LYS A 26 8.68 18.86 2.80
N ARG A 27 8.17 18.59 4.01
CA ARG A 27 8.95 18.70 5.25
C ARG A 27 10.19 17.82 5.25
N PHE A 28 10.05 16.57 4.81
CA PHE A 28 11.20 15.66 4.77
C PHE A 28 12.27 16.12 3.77
N MET A 29 11.85 16.67 2.62
CA MET A 29 12.77 17.19 1.60
C MET A 29 13.50 18.45 2.08
N GLU A 30 12.80 19.36 2.74
CA GLU A 30 13.38 20.54 3.36
C GLU A 30 14.34 20.15 4.50
N ASP A 31 13.87 19.36 5.46
CA ASP A 31 14.63 19.01 6.68
C ASP A 31 15.88 18.16 6.40
N ARG A 32 15.86 17.31 5.37
CA ARG A 32 16.95 16.35 5.09
C ARG A 32 17.84 16.75 3.94
N PHE A 33 17.32 17.52 2.99
CA PHE A 33 18.02 17.83 1.75
C PHE A 33 18.08 19.32 1.46
N GLU A 34 17.53 20.18 2.33
CA GLU A 34 17.46 21.64 2.14
C GLU A 34 16.73 22.02 0.84
N LEU A 35 15.80 21.16 0.39
CA LEU A 35 15.00 21.36 -0.82
C LEU A 35 13.60 21.86 -0.46
N ASP A 36 13.34 23.15 -0.71
CA ASP A 36 12.00 23.72 -0.60
C ASP A 36 11.15 23.34 -1.82
N LEU A 37 10.28 22.35 -1.63
CA LEU A 37 9.36 21.89 -2.67
C LEU A 37 8.05 22.67 -2.66
N GLY A 38 7.58 23.04 -3.85
CA GLY A 38 6.21 23.49 -4.05
C GLY A 38 5.19 22.35 -3.91
N SER A 39 3.90 22.72 -3.93
CA SER A 39 2.81 21.74 -3.79
C SER A 39 2.69 20.81 -5.00
N PHE A 40 3.08 21.27 -6.18
CA PHE A 40 3.00 20.48 -7.41
C PHE A 40 4.09 19.41 -7.43
N GLU A 41 5.33 19.78 -7.08
CA GLU A 41 6.47 18.88 -7.01
C GLU A 41 6.25 17.77 -5.97
N ALA A 42 5.71 18.13 -4.80
CA ALA A 42 5.36 17.14 -3.77
C ALA A 42 4.26 16.18 -4.25
N ALA A 43 3.28 16.67 -5.01
CA ALA A 43 2.23 15.83 -5.57
C ALA A 43 2.75 14.90 -6.67
N GLU A 44 3.67 15.35 -7.52
CA GLU A 44 4.31 14.51 -8.54
C GLU A 44 5.15 13.38 -7.90
N ILE A 45 5.89 13.69 -6.83
CA ILE A 45 6.59 12.67 -6.04
C ILE A 45 5.56 11.68 -5.46
N LEU A 46 4.49 12.17 -4.82
CA LEU A 46 3.46 11.29 -4.27
C LEU A 46 2.81 10.40 -5.36
N GLU A 47 2.58 10.93 -6.56
CA GLU A 47 2.06 10.16 -7.69
C GLU A 47 3.02 9.03 -8.08
N LEU A 48 4.33 9.29 -8.15
CA LEU A 48 5.34 8.27 -8.43
C LEU A 48 5.28 7.13 -7.39
N PHE A 49 5.26 7.49 -6.10
CA PHE A 49 5.15 6.49 -5.02
C PHE A 49 3.85 5.70 -5.12
N THR A 50 2.74 6.36 -5.40
CA THR A 50 1.42 5.72 -5.51
C THR A 50 1.35 4.77 -6.71
N ARG A 51 1.94 5.17 -7.84
CA ARG A 51 1.90 4.39 -9.09
C ARG A 51 2.86 3.21 -9.08
N GLU A 52 4.08 3.43 -8.63
CA GLU A 52 5.17 2.44 -8.80
C GLU A 52 5.46 1.66 -7.51
N ILE A 53 5.35 2.29 -6.33
CA ILE A 53 5.81 1.69 -5.07
C ILE A 53 4.65 1.06 -4.30
N ALA A 54 3.51 1.74 -4.20
CA ALA A 54 2.36 1.30 -3.41
C ALA A 54 1.81 -0.10 -3.79
N PRO A 55 1.77 -0.52 -5.08
CA PRO A 55 1.35 -1.86 -5.46
C PRO A 55 2.18 -2.98 -4.82
N HIS A 56 3.48 -2.76 -4.60
CA HIS A 56 4.35 -3.75 -3.96
C HIS A 56 3.95 -3.97 -2.49
N TYR A 57 3.74 -2.89 -1.74
CA TYR A 57 3.31 -2.96 -0.34
C TYR A 57 1.92 -3.57 -0.21
N TYR A 58 0.97 -3.18 -1.05
CA TYR A 58 -0.39 -3.71 -1.01
C TYR A 58 -0.41 -5.22 -1.31
N ASN A 59 0.25 -5.66 -2.38
CA ASN A 59 0.31 -7.07 -2.72
C ASN A 59 1.01 -7.89 -1.63
N ARG A 60 2.05 -7.33 -1.01
CA ARG A 60 2.71 -7.96 0.13
C ARG A 60 1.76 -8.10 1.33
N ALA A 61 1.02 -7.05 1.67
CA ALA A 61 0.05 -7.09 2.76
C ALA A 61 -1.04 -8.15 2.53
N ILE A 62 -1.55 -8.27 1.30
CA ILE A 62 -2.52 -9.33 0.93
C ILE A 62 -1.90 -10.72 1.11
N PHE A 63 -0.66 -10.91 0.64
CA PHE A 63 0.05 -12.18 0.81
C PHE A 63 0.27 -12.55 2.28
N ASP A 64 0.66 -11.58 3.10
CA ASP A 64 0.89 -11.80 4.54
C ASP A 64 -0.42 -12.20 5.24
N VAL A 65 -1.55 -11.56 4.90
CA VAL A 65 -2.88 -11.95 5.41
C VAL A 65 -3.28 -13.34 4.95
N GLN A 66 -3.08 -13.67 3.67
CA GLN A 66 -3.37 -15.01 3.15
C GLN A 66 -2.57 -16.09 3.87
N THR A 67 -1.28 -15.82 4.13
CA THR A 67 -0.40 -16.74 4.87
C THR A 67 -0.90 -16.93 6.29
N HIS A 68 -1.22 -15.84 6.99
CA HIS A 68 -1.74 -15.92 8.36
C HIS A 68 -3.07 -16.69 8.43
N LEU A 69 -3.97 -16.46 7.49
CA LEU A 69 -5.25 -17.18 7.44
C LEU A 69 -5.05 -18.66 7.13
N LYS A 70 -4.11 -19.02 6.25
CA LYS A 70 -3.80 -20.42 5.93
C LYS A 70 -3.37 -21.19 7.18
N GLU A 71 -2.46 -20.64 7.97
CA GLU A 71 -2.03 -21.24 9.25
C GLU A 71 -3.20 -21.44 10.22
N ARG A 72 -4.13 -20.48 10.29
CA ARG A 72 -5.34 -20.60 11.11
C ARG A 72 -6.28 -21.70 10.61
N PHE A 73 -6.49 -21.80 9.30
CA PHE A 73 -7.32 -22.85 8.72
C PHE A 73 -6.72 -24.24 8.94
N GLU A 74 -5.41 -24.40 8.76
CA GLU A 74 -4.72 -25.67 9.04
C GLU A 74 -4.88 -26.09 10.52
N SER A 75 -4.81 -25.13 11.46
CA SER A 75 -5.10 -25.39 12.87
C SER A 75 -6.54 -25.83 13.11
N ILE A 76 -7.52 -25.13 12.49
CA ILE A 76 -8.94 -25.47 12.63
C ILE A 76 -9.23 -26.86 12.05
N GLU A 77 -8.64 -27.20 10.90
CA GLU A 77 -8.75 -28.53 10.31
C GLU A 77 -8.20 -29.58 11.28
N SER A 78 -7.00 -29.38 11.82
CA SER A 78 -6.40 -30.29 12.81
C SER A 78 -7.29 -30.49 14.04
N ASP A 79 -7.88 -29.41 14.56
CA ASP A 79 -8.80 -29.48 15.71
C ASP A 79 -10.07 -30.26 15.37
N LEU A 80 -10.59 -30.12 14.15
CA LEU A 80 -11.78 -30.85 13.68
C LEU A 80 -11.50 -32.36 13.53
N TRP A 81 -10.37 -32.73 12.93
CA TRP A 81 -9.92 -34.12 12.83
C TRP A 81 -9.82 -34.79 14.21
N ALA A 82 -9.35 -34.05 15.23
CA ALA A 82 -9.25 -34.58 16.59
C ALA A 82 -10.60 -34.89 17.26
N LEU A 83 -11.70 -34.31 16.75
CA LEU A 83 -13.06 -34.55 17.24
C LEU A 83 -13.78 -35.70 16.50
N GLU A 84 -13.28 -36.13 15.35
CA GLU A 84 -13.85 -37.24 14.59
C GLU A 84 -13.75 -38.55 15.40
N LYS A 85 -14.85 -39.31 15.43
CA LYS A 85 -14.90 -40.64 16.08
C LYS A 85 -15.36 -41.67 15.05
N ASP A 86 -14.83 -42.88 15.17
CA ASP A 86 -15.22 -44.06 14.38
C ASP A 86 -16.74 -44.34 14.44
#